data_AF-A0A519BQF8-F1
#
_entry.id   AF-A0A519BQF8-F1
#
_cell.length_a   1.000
_cell.length_b   1.000
_cell.length_c   1.000
_cell.angle_alpha   90.00
_cell.angle_beta   90.00
_cell.angle_gamma   90.00
#
_symmetry.space_group_name_H-M   'P 1'
#
loop_
_entity.id
_entity.type
_entity.pdbx_description
1 polymer ?
#
loop_
_entity_poly.entity_id
_entity_poly.type
_entity_poly.pdbx_seq_one_letter_code
_entity_poly.pdbx_strand_id
1 'polypeptide(L)'
;MKKKTTAKTAEEFDSRFDEGEDITDIIDISKAVISRGGKKVRLTIDVSESLVKEIDDIRMKIGVDRGALVKIWLYERVKQEKGAK
;
A
#
# COMPACT_ATOMS: atom_id res chain seq x y z
N MET A 1 -30.56 -10.99 12.85
CA MET A 1 -29.23 -10.34 12.94
C MET A 1 -28.98 -10.03 14.40
N LYS A 2 -28.03 -10.70 15.06
CA LYS A 2 -27.70 -10.42 16.47
C LYS A 2 -27.03 -9.04 16.56
N LYS A 3 -27.44 -8.23 17.53
CA LYS A 3 -26.84 -6.91 17.80
C LYS A 3 -25.36 -7.15 18.15
N LYS A 4 -24.44 -6.64 17.33
CA LYS A 4 -23.00 -6.68 17.62
C LYS A 4 -22.72 -5.67 18.71
N THR A 5 -22.28 -6.12 19.88
CA THR A 5 -21.90 -5.27 21.00
C THR A 5 -20.43 -4.96 20.83
N THR A 6 -20.08 -3.75 20.43
CA THR A 6 -18.67 -3.33 20.38
C THR A 6 -18.12 -3.21 21.80
N ALA A 7 -16.86 -3.59 22.03
CA ALA A 7 -16.17 -3.39 23.31
C ALA A 7 -16.23 -1.91 23.72
N LYS A 8 -16.43 -1.63 25.01
CA LYS A 8 -16.58 -0.25 25.51
C LYS A 8 -15.23 0.46 25.64
N THR A 9 -14.16 -0.28 25.92
CA THR A 9 -12.78 0.20 26.03
C THR A 9 -11.80 -0.80 25.42
N ALA A 10 -10.61 -0.33 25.05
CA ALA A 10 -9.54 -1.18 24.52
C ALA A 10 -9.02 -2.18 25.56
N GLU A 11 -8.98 -1.79 26.83
CA GLU A 11 -8.51 -2.63 27.95
C GLU A 11 -9.42 -3.85 28.18
N GLU A 12 -10.74 -3.70 28.01
CA GLU A 12 -11.71 -4.80 28.08
C GLU A 12 -11.53 -5.79 26.91
N PHE A 13 -11.19 -5.27 25.74
CA PHE A 13 -10.90 -6.08 24.56
C PHE A 13 -9.60 -6.89 24.75
N ASP A 14 -8.52 -6.23 25.18
CA ASP A 14 -7.22 -6.87 25.40
C ASP A 14 -7.31 -7.96 26.47
N SER A 15 -7.99 -7.69 27.59
CA SER A 15 -8.15 -8.67 28.67
C SER A 15 -8.89 -9.93 28.19
N ARG A 16 -10.01 -9.78 27.47
CA ARG A 16 -10.77 -10.94 26.95
C ARG A 16 -10.01 -11.72 25.87
N PHE A 17 -9.20 -11.03 25.07
CA PHE A 17 -8.32 -11.67 24.09
C PHE A 17 -7.23 -12.50 24.79
N ASP A 18 -6.59 -11.94 25.81
CA ASP A 18 -5.53 -12.60 26.59
C ASP A 18 -6.07 -13.77 27.43
N GLU A 19 -7.32 -13.71 27.88
CA GLU A 19 -8.04 -14.80 28.55
C GLU A 19 -8.46 -15.93 27.59
N GLY A 20 -8.26 -15.76 26.28
CA GLY A 20 -8.58 -16.77 25.26
C GLY A 20 -10.08 -16.90 24.97
N GLU A 21 -10.88 -15.88 25.30
CA GLU A 21 -12.32 -15.86 24.99
C GLU A 21 -12.58 -15.66 23.50
N ASP A 22 -13.74 -16.13 23.02
CA ASP A 22 -14.18 -15.88 21.65
C ASP A 22 -14.64 -14.43 21.48
N ILE A 23 -13.74 -13.58 20.98
CA ILE A 23 -13.98 -12.15 20.74
C ILE A 23 -14.62 -11.85 19.37
N THR A 24 -15.06 -12.87 18.64
CA THR A 24 -15.59 -12.68 17.27
C THR A 24 -16.89 -11.85 17.25
N ASP A 25 -17.65 -11.85 18.35
CA ASP A 25 -18.89 -11.08 18.52
C ASP A 25 -18.65 -9.57 18.76
N ILE A 26 -17.46 -9.19 19.22
CA ILE A 26 -17.09 -7.79 19.52
C ILE A 26 -16.26 -7.14 18.42
N ILE A 27 -15.74 -7.93 17.46
CA ILE A 27 -15.01 -7.45 16.29
C ILE A 27 -15.99 -7.22 15.12
N ASP A 28 -15.97 -6.01 14.56
CA ASP A 28 -16.71 -5.75 13.32
C ASP A 28 -15.93 -6.21 12.09
N ILE A 29 -16.01 -7.50 11.79
CA ILE A 29 -15.38 -8.14 10.61
C ILE A 29 -15.83 -7.47 9.29
N SER A 30 -16.97 -6.78 9.27
CA SER A 30 -17.41 -6.06 8.05
C SER A 30 -16.52 -4.87 7.69
N LYS A 31 -15.78 -4.33 8.67
CA LYS A 31 -14.78 -3.27 8.49
C LYS A 31 -13.36 -3.80 8.35
N ALA A 32 -13.16 -5.12 8.36
CA ALA A 32 -11.84 -5.71 8.17
C ALA A 32 -11.38 -5.46 6.71
N VAL A 33 -10.58 -4.40 6.52
CA VAL A 33 -10.01 -4.07 5.22
C VAL A 33 -8.75 -4.89 5.02
N ILE A 34 -8.84 -5.91 4.17
CA ILE A 34 -7.65 -6.58 3.64
C ILE A 34 -7.03 -5.63 2.61
N SER A 35 -6.07 -4.81 3.04
CA SER A 35 -5.20 -4.04 2.13
C SER A 35 -4.31 -5.02 1.37
N ARG A 36 -4.85 -5.67 0.33
CA ARG A 36 -4.06 -6.47 -0.61
C ARG A 36 -3.13 -5.51 -1.35
N GLY A 37 -1.90 -5.36 -0.86
CA GLY A 37 -0.80 -4.64 -1.52
C GLY A 37 -0.32 -5.31 -2.82
N GLY A 38 -1.23 -5.83 -3.65
CA GLY A 38 -0.92 -6.78 -4.72
C GLY A 38 -1.59 -6.52 -6.07
N LYS A 39 -2.43 -5.49 -6.22
CA LYS A 39 -2.98 -5.16 -7.55
C LYS A 39 -1.93 -4.45 -8.39
N LYS A 40 -1.17 -5.23 -9.16
CA LYS A 40 -0.29 -4.71 -10.22
C LYS A 40 -1.16 -4.16 -11.35
N VAL A 41 -1.03 -2.87 -11.64
CA VAL A 41 -1.68 -2.21 -12.78
C VAL A 41 -0.62 -1.99 -13.85
N ARG A 42 -0.94 -2.32 -15.12
CA ARG A 42 -0.08 -1.96 -16.25
C ARG A 42 -0.38 -0.53 -16.67
N LEU A 43 0.67 0.25 -16.88
CA LEU A 43 0.59 1.63 -17.36
C LEU A 43 1.21 1.68 -18.76
N THR A 44 0.43 2.06 -19.76
CA THR A 44 0.92 2.38 -21.11
C THR A 44 1.01 3.90 -21.23
N ILE A 45 2.19 4.41 -21.57
CA ILE A 45 2.45 5.84 -21.73
C ILE A 45 3.22 6.09 -23.03
N ASP A 46 2.87 7.17 -23.70
CA ASP A 46 3.66 7.68 -24.82
C ASP A 46 4.68 8.69 -24.31
N VAL A 47 5.93 8.54 -24.74
CA VAL A 47 7.07 9.37 -24.34
C VAL A 47 7.94 9.67 -25.56
N SER A 48 8.68 10.78 -25.54
CA SER A 48 9.60 11.12 -26.64
C SER A 48 10.78 10.15 -26.70
N GLU A 49 11.29 9.92 -27.90
CA GLU A 49 12.49 9.08 -28.12
C GLU A 49 13.71 9.64 -27.36
N SER A 50 13.86 10.97 -27.32
CA SER A 50 14.94 11.64 -26.59
C SER A 50 14.95 11.27 -25.11
N LEU A 51 13.78 11.26 -24.47
CA LEU A 51 13.65 10.93 -23.05
C LEU A 51 13.96 9.46 -22.79
N VAL A 52 13.50 8.55 -23.67
CA VAL A 52 13.81 7.12 -23.54
C VAL A 52 15.32 6.88 -23.65
N LYS A 53 16.00 7.59 -24.54
CA LYS A 53 17.45 7.49 -24.70
C LYS A 53 18.21 7.96 -23.45
N GLU A 54 17.81 9.09 -22.88
CA GLU A 54 18.40 9.57 -21.62
C GLU A 54 18.20 8.59 -20.45
N ILE A 55 17.00 8.00 -20.35
CA ILE A 55 16.70 6.95 -19.36
C ILE A 55 17.60 5.73 -19.56
N ASP A 56 17.81 5.32 -20.82
CA ASP A 56 18.67 4.18 -21.14
C ASP A 56 20.14 4.45 -20.79
N ASP A 57 20.65 5.64 -21.05
CA ASP A 57 22.02 6.01 -20.68
C ASP A 57 22.23 5.95 -19.17
N ILE A 58 21.22 6.35 -18.39
CA ILE A 58 21.26 6.28 -16.92
C ILE A 58 21.17 4.83 -16.47
N ARG A 59 20.21 4.05 -16.99
CA ARG A 59 20.01 2.66 -16.55
C ARG A 59 21.23 1.78 -16.85
N MET A 60 21.95 2.05 -17.94
CA MET A 60 23.18 1.34 -18.29
C MET A 60 24.30 1.59 -17.28
N LYS A 61 24.42 2.82 -16.77
CA LYS A 61 25.46 3.18 -15.77
C LYS A 61 25.22 2.52 -14.42
N ILE A 62 23.95 2.38 -14.01
CA ILE A 62 23.56 1.80 -12.71
C ILE A 62 23.21 0.31 -12.80
N GLY A 63 23.10 -0.26 -14.01
CA GLY A 63 22.85 -1.68 -14.23
C GLY A 63 21.43 -2.15 -13.90
N VAL A 64 20.40 -1.35 -14.18
CA VAL A 64 18.99 -1.70 -13.87
C VAL A 64 18.11 -1.74 -15.11
N ASP A 65 16.98 -2.44 -15.00
CA ASP A 65 15.93 -2.43 -16.03
C ASP A 65 15.22 -1.07 -16.10
N ARG A 66 14.76 -0.71 -17.31
CA ARG A 66 14.07 0.57 -17.57
C ARG A 66 12.83 0.72 -16.68
N GLY A 67 12.03 -0.34 -16.54
CA GLY A 67 10.81 -0.32 -15.73
C GLY A 67 11.10 -0.16 -14.23
N ALA A 68 12.22 -0.72 -13.75
CA ALA A 68 12.65 -0.55 -12.36
C ALA A 68 13.03 0.91 -12.07
N LEU A 69 13.80 1.54 -12.96
CA LEU A 69 14.20 2.95 -12.83
C LEU A 69 12.98 3.89 -12.86
N VAL A 70 12.11 3.72 -13.85
CA VAL A 70 10.88 4.52 -13.99
C VAL A 70 9.98 4.37 -12.77
N LYS A 71 9.85 3.16 -12.21
CA LYS A 71 9.05 2.91 -11.00
C LYS A 71 9.57 3.70 -9.80
N ILE A 72 10.89 3.75 -9.61
CA ILE A 72 11.52 4.47 -8.49
C ILE A 72 11.25 5.97 -8.65
N TRP A 73 11.53 6.54 -9.82
CA TRP A 73 11.31 7.97 -10.06
C TRP A 73 9.85 8.39 -9.93
N LEU A 74 8.92 7.57 -10.42
CA LEU A 74 7.49 7.82 -10.21
C LEU A 74 7.13 7.84 -8.72
N TYR A 75 7.67 6.89 -7.94
CA TYR A 75 7.43 6.86 -6.49
C TYR A 75 8.01 8.09 -5.79
N GLU A 76 9.25 8.46 -6.10
CA GLU A 76 9.92 9.64 -5.55
C GLU A 76 9.16 10.93 -5.88
N ARG A 77 8.77 11.10 -7.15
CA ARG A 77 8.02 12.28 -7.60
C ARG A 77 6.66 12.38 -6.90
N VAL A 78 5.92 11.28 -6.82
CA VAL A 78 4.63 11.24 -6.11
C VAL A 78 4.80 11.52 -4.62
N LYS A 79 5.85 10.98 -3.99
CA LYS A 79 6.15 11.22 -2.58
C LYS A 79 6.48 12.69 -2.31
N GLN A 80 7.28 13.32 -3.17
CA GLN A 80 7.60 14.75 -3.09
C GLN A 80 6.32 15.60 -3.19
N GLU A 81 5.46 15.34 -4.17
CA GLU A 81 4.21 16.10 -4.35
C GLU A 81 3.22 15.91 -3.20
N LYS A 82 3.21 14.74 -2.55
CA LYS A 82 2.38 14.48 -1.37
C LYS A 82 2.95 15.05 -0.08
N GLY A 83 4.27 15.12 0.06
CA GLY A 83 4.95 15.70 1.22
C GLY A 83 5.13 17.22 1.15
N ALA A 84 4.93 17.82 -0.02
CA ALA A 84 4.90 19.27 -0.23
C ALA A 84 3.51 19.90 0.02
N LYS A 85 2.52 19.10 0.42
CA LYS A 85 1.21 19.52 0.93
C LYS A 85 1.13 19.29 2.43
#